data_AF-A0A0F3GLW1-F1
#
_entry.id   AF-A0A0F3GLW1-F1
#
_cell.length_a   1.000
_cell.length_b   1.000
_cell.length_c   1.000
_cell.angle_alpha   90.00
_cell.angle_beta   90.00
_cell.angle_gamma   90.00
#
_symmetry.space_group_name_H-M   'P 1'
#
loop_
_entity.id
_entity.type
_entity.pdbx_description
1 polymer ?
#
loop_
_entity_poly.entity_id
_entity_poly.type
_entity_poly.pdbx_seq_one_letter_code
_entity_poly.pdbx_strand_id
1 'polypeptide(L)'
;MECLALPLKNGSLNNSIKKEECMVYRCRVSIILLVLGLLPAIALAGTINLPQTGQTTSYAVGDDGYYKAGVAWPNPRFSDNGDQTVTDNLTGLVWAKDAGTPTLGSCTGGVMTWQAALNYVACLNTASYLGHSDWRLPDVNELGSLVNAGQATIAIWLNSQGVINLQSYS
;
A
#
# COMPACT_ATOMS: atom_id res chain seq x y z
N MET A 1 -14.06 24.16 -11.12
CA MET A 1 -15.20 23.24 -11.24
C MET A 1 -15.27 22.44 -9.97
N GLU A 2 -16.15 22.82 -9.06
CA GLU A 2 -16.71 21.93 -8.04
C GLU A 2 -18.12 22.47 -7.80
N CYS A 3 -19.09 21.71 -8.28
CA CYS A 3 -20.50 22.00 -8.20
C CYS A 3 -21.01 21.49 -6.85
N LEU A 4 -21.35 22.40 -5.94
CA LEU A 4 -22.25 22.10 -4.83
C LEU A 4 -23.45 23.03 -4.95
N ALA A 5 -24.52 22.48 -5.53
CA ALA A 5 -25.83 23.12 -5.58
C ALA A 5 -26.64 22.72 -4.34
N LEU A 6 -27.11 23.71 -3.57
CA LEU A 6 -28.24 23.58 -2.65
C LEU A 6 -29.22 24.74 -2.94
N PRO A 7 -30.53 24.49 -3.14
CA PRO A 7 -31.48 25.55 -3.48
C PRO A 7 -32.21 26.17 -2.26
N LEU A 8 -32.17 27.51 -2.27
CA LEU A 8 -33.18 28.53 -1.94
C LEU A 8 -33.74 28.72 -0.50
N LYS A 9 -33.58 29.95 0.01
CA LYS A 9 -34.71 30.91 0.13
C LYS A 9 -34.25 32.37 0.24
N ASN A 10 -34.80 33.19 -0.66
CA ASN A 10 -34.77 34.66 -0.63
C ASN A 10 -35.52 35.19 0.61
N GLY A 11 -35.01 36.25 1.24
CA GLY A 11 -35.80 36.99 2.24
C GLY A 11 -35.02 38.00 3.07
N SER A 12 -34.86 39.20 2.51
CA SER A 12 -34.78 40.50 3.18
C SER A 12 -33.63 40.81 4.14
N LEU A 13 -32.81 41.75 3.67
CA LEU A 13 -31.90 42.61 4.42
C LEU A 13 -32.63 43.35 5.56
N ASN A 14 -31.96 43.55 6.70
CA ASN A 14 -32.06 44.79 7.47
C ASN A 14 -30.71 45.09 8.14
N ASN A 15 -30.09 46.15 7.63
CA ASN A 15 -28.89 46.79 8.17
C ASN A 15 -29.23 47.61 9.43
N SER A 16 -28.20 47.78 10.26
CA SER A 16 -28.12 48.63 11.45
C SER A 16 -28.65 48.00 12.74
N ILE A 17 -27.72 47.56 13.60
CA ILE A 17 -27.42 48.25 14.86
C ILE A 17 -26.03 47.78 15.36
N LYS A 18 -25.08 48.69 15.16
CA LYS A 18 -23.98 49.05 16.07
C LYS A 18 -22.88 48.01 16.35
N LYS A 19 -21.83 48.15 15.55
CA LYS A 19 -20.43 48.04 15.98
C LYS A 19 -20.19 48.93 17.22
N GLU A 20 -19.51 48.36 18.23
CA GLU A 20 -18.64 49.04 19.21
C GLU A 20 -19.38 49.92 20.26
N GLU A 21 -19.22 49.86 21.59
CA GLU A 21 -18.24 49.36 22.55
C GLU A 21 -18.94 49.15 23.91
N CYS A 22 -18.54 48.18 24.75
CA CYS A 22 -18.28 48.42 26.18
C CYS A 22 -17.63 47.20 26.85
N MET A 23 -16.35 47.35 27.17
CA MET A 23 -15.61 46.54 28.12
C MET A 23 -16.35 46.45 29.47
N VAL A 24 -16.72 45.25 29.92
CA VAL A 24 -16.72 44.94 31.36
C VAL A 24 -16.08 43.57 31.58
N TYR A 25 -14.77 43.65 31.67
CA TYR A 25 -13.84 42.69 32.23
C TYR A 25 -14.28 42.30 33.66
N ARG A 26 -14.87 41.12 33.88
CA ARG A 26 -15.01 40.55 35.23
C ARG A 26 -14.87 39.03 35.26
N CYS A 27 -13.95 38.61 36.12
CA CYS A 27 -13.79 37.32 36.79
C CYS A 27 -12.97 36.21 36.10
N ARG A 28 -11.85 35.91 36.76
CA ARG A 28 -10.75 35.03 36.41
C ARG A 28 -11.10 33.54 36.57
N VAL A 29 -10.24 32.71 35.98
CA VAL A 29 -10.00 31.27 36.18
C VAL A 29 -10.75 30.33 35.22
N SER A 30 -10.21 30.20 34.01
CA SER A 30 -9.90 28.90 33.38
C SER A 30 -9.18 29.13 32.04
N ILE A 31 -7.97 29.68 32.12
CA ILE A 31 -7.01 29.71 31.00
C ILE A 31 -6.13 28.46 31.14
N ILE A 32 -6.70 27.26 31.05
CA ILE A 32 -5.95 26.01 30.88
C ILE A 32 -6.85 25.02 30.14
N LEU A 33 -7.04 25.18 28.82
CA LEU A 33 -7.53 24.12 27.92
C LEU A 33 -7.51 24.57 26.44
N LEU A 34 -6.42 25.21 26.01
CA LEU A 34 -6.25 25.59 24.59
C LEU A 34 -4.78 25.58 24.14
N VAL A 35 -4.01 24.58 24.60
CA VAL A 35 -2.65 24.28 24.09
C VAL A 35 -2.47 22.76 23.94
N LEU A 36 -3.44 22.08 23.32
CA LEU A 36 -3.41 20.64 23.06
C LEU A 36 -3.77 20.40 21.60
N GLY A 37 -2.91 20.86 20.69
CA GLY A 37 -3.23 20.82 19.26
C GLY A 37 -2.10 21.27 18.35
N LEU A 38 -0.86 20.89 18.65
CA LEU A 38 0.26 20.96 17.69
C LEU A 38 1.41 20.08 18.19
N LEU A 39 1.15 18.79 18.31
CA LEU A 39 2.23 17.82 18.24
C LEU A 39 2.60 17.70 16.76
N PRO A 40 3.82 18.05 16.33
CA PRO A 40 4.26 17.71 14.99
C PRO A 40 4.13 16.20 14.83
N ALA A 41 3.52 15.74 13.74
CA ALA A 41 3.55 14.33 13.37
C ALA A 41 5.03 13.95 13.20
N ILE A 42 5.59 13.27 14.18
CA ILE A 42 6.91 12.67 14.07
C ILE A 42 6.74 11.55 13.05
N ALA A 43 7.14 11.80 11.81
CA ALA A 43 7.29 10.74 10.83
C ALA A 43 8.44 9.85 11.31
N LEU A 44 8.11 8.75 12.00
CA LEU A 44 9.07 7.67 12.21
C LEU A 44 9.35 7.08 10.83
N ALA A 45 10.52 7.41 10.27
CA ALA A 45 11.10 6.58 9.23
C ALA A 45 11.42 5.23 9.89
N GLY A 46 10.57 4.23 9.64
CA GLY A 46 10.83 2.86 10.08
C GLY A 46 12.18 2.41 9.52
N THR A 47 13.01 1.80 10.36
CA THR A 47 14.22 1.11 9.89
C THR A 47 13.78 0.00 8.93
N ILE A 48 14.16 0.10 7.66
CA ILE A 48 13.91 -0.97 6.69
C ILE A 48 14.83 -2.14 7.05
N ASN A 49 14.25 -3.18 7.64
CA ASN A 49 14.99 -4.40 7.91
C ASN A 49 14.95 -5.29 6.66
N LEU A 50 16.12 -5.61 6.12
CA LEU A 50 16.22 -6.48 4.94
C LEU A 50 15.81 -7.91 5.32
N PRO A 51 14.98 -8.59 4.52
CA PRO A 51 14.62 -9.97 4.76
C PRO A 51 15.80 -10.90 4.54
N GLN A 52 15.79 -12.07 5.20
CA GLN A 52 16.65 -13.19 4.80
C GLN A 52 16.42 -13.55 3.32
N THR A 53 17.42 -14.13 2.67
CA THR A 53 17.34 -14.52 1.24
C THR A 53 16.52 -15.78 1.01
N GLY A 54 16.17 -16.51 2.08
CA GLY A 54 15.55 -17.83 2.01
C GLY A 54 16.52 -18.98 1.82
N GLN A 55 17.80 -18.70 1.53
CA GLN A 55 18.84 -19.73 1.45
C GLN A 55 19.19 -20.25 2.85
N THR A 56 19.06 -21.56 3.04
CA THR A 56 19.37 -22.21 4.33
C THR A 56 20.56 -23.17 4.24
N THR A 57 20.94 -23.58 3.03
CA THR A 57 22.12 -24.41 2.73
C THR A 57 23.35 -23.53 2.55
N SER A 58 24.40 -23.84 3.31
CA SER A 58 25.72 -23.23 3.13
C SER A 58 26.61 -24.17 2.32
N TYR A 59 27.24 -23.63 1.28
CA TYR A 59 28.24 -24.27 0.43
C TYR A 59 29.67 -23.83 0.79
N ALA A 60 29.82 -22.68 1.43
CA ALA A 60 31.10 -22.19 1.93
C ALA A 60 30.91 -21.29 3.17
N VAL A 61 31.91 -21.26 4.05
CA VAL A 61 31.92 -20.31 5.17
C VAL A 61 31.83 -18.89 4.62
N GLY A 62 30.86 -18.13 5.12
CA GLY A 62 30.66 -16.74 4.74
C GLY A 62 29.60 -16.49 3.66
N ASP A 63 28.95 -17.54 3.14
CA ASP A 63 27.79 -17.37 2.26
C ASP A 63 26.50 -16.97 3.01
N ASP A 64 25.45 -16.68 2.26
CA ASP A 64 24.16 -16.27 2.82
C ASP A 64 23.46 -17.40 3.58
N GLY A 65 23.62 -18.65 3.14
CA GLY A 65 23.18 -19.85 3.87
C GLY A 65 23.90 -20.05 5.21
N TYR A 66 25.15 -19.58 5.34
CA TYR A 66 25.92 -19.58 6.58
C TYR A 66 25.45 -18.50 7.54
N TYR A 67 25.37 -17.25 7.10
CA TYR A 67 25.04 -16.12 7.96
C TYR A 67 23.53 -15.98 8.25
N LYS A 68 22.68 -16.28 7.26
CA LYS A 68 21.23 -16.07 7.31
C LYS A 68 20.87 -14.68 7.82
N ALA A 69 21.60 -13.67 7.34
CA ALA A 69 21.42 -12.29 7.77
C ALA A 69 20.06 -11.75 7.30
N GLY A 70 19.45 -10.88 8.10
CA GLY A 70 18.15 -10.27 7.82
C GLY A 70 17.01 -10.81 8.67
N VAL A 71 15.80 -10.34 8.39
CA VAL A 71 14.57 -10.75 9.08
C VAL A 71 14.19 -12.16 8.65
N ALA A 72 14.00 -13.04 9.63
CA ALA A 72 13.51 -14.38 9.39
C ALA A 72 12.11 -14.35 8.77
N TRP A 73 11.87 -15.22 7.80
CA TRP A 73 10.57 -15.28 7.14
C TRP A 73 9.50 -15.83 8.09
N PRO A 74 8.29 -15.24 8.10
CA PRO A 74 7.16 -15.84 8.80
C PRO A 74 6.78 -17.18 8.17
N ASN A 75 6.11 -18.02 8.95
CA ASN A 75 5.54 -19.30 8.48
C ASN A 75 4.04 -19.35 8.82
N PRO A 76 3.14 -19.32 7.83
CA PRO A 76 3.43 -19.27 6.39
C PRO A 76 3.98 -17.90 5.94
N ARG A 77 4.77 -17.88 4.87
CA ARG A 77 5.25 -16.61 4.27
C ARG A 77 4.13 -15.92 3.50
N PHE A 78 3.38 -16.68 2.71
CA PHE A 78 2.25 -16.18 1.94
C PHE A 78 0.96 -16.79 2.44
N SER A 79 -0.09 -15.97 2.53
CA SER A 79 -1.43 -16.38 2.93
C SER A 79 -2.42 -16.12 1.80
N ASP A 80 -3.13 -17.15 1.36
CA ASP A 80 -4.25 -17.01 0.43
C ASP A 80 -5.45 -16.40 1.15
N ASN A 81 -5.97 -15.29 0.63
CA ASN A 81 -7.09 -14.58 1.23
C ASN A 81 -8.45 -15.15 0.79
N GLY A 82 -8.48 -16.06 -0.19
CA GLY A 82 -9.72 -16.67 -0.70
C GLY A 82 -10.53 -15.77 -1.65
N ASP A 83 -10.00 -14.61 -2.02
CA ASP A 83 -10.62 -13.58 -2.87
C ASP A 83 -9.79 -13.30 -4.13
N GLN A 84 -8.95 -14.26 -4.52
CA GLN A 84 -7.96 -14.14 -5.60
C GLN A 84 -6.83 -13.15 -5.31
N THR A 85 -6.58 -12.83 -4.03
CA THR A 85 -5.38 -12.14 -3.57
C THR A 85 -4.54 -13.02 -2.61
N VAL A 86 -3.27 -12.67 -2.47
CA VAL A 86 -2.31 -13.34 -1.59
C VAL A 86 -1.59 -12.28 -0.75
N THR A 87 -1.59 -12.44 0.57
CA THR A 87 -0.85 -11.59 1.50
C THR A 87 0.57 -12.12 1.70
N ASP A 88 1.58 -11.27 1.51
CA ASP A 88 2.97 -11.55 1.92
C ASP A 88 3.16 -11.10 3.38
N ASN A 89 3.21 -12.05 4.30
CA ASN A 89 3.30 -11.77 5.74
C ASN A 89 4.64 -11.14 6.15
N LEU A 90 5.65 -11.17 5.27
CA LEU A 90 6.96 -10.57 5.53
C LEU A 90 6.95 -9.05 5.28
N THR A 91 6.26 -8.62 4.22
CA THR A 91 6.20 -7.21 3.78
C THR A 91 4.90 -6.53 4.15
N GLY A 92 3.84 -7.30 4.44
CA GLY A 92 2.48 -6.81 4.63
C GLY A 92 1.77 -6.42 3.32
N LEU A 93 2.40 -6.67 2.17
CA LEU A 93 1.82 -6.37 0.85
C LEU A 93 0.80 -7.42 0.44
N VAL A 94 -0.20 -6.98 -0.31
CA VAL A 94 -1.19 -7.86 -0.96
C VAL A 94 -0.91 -7.89 -2.45
N TRP A 95 -0.85 -9.10 -2.99
CA TRP A 95 -0.57 -9.38 -4.39
C TRP A 95 -1.81 -9.96 -5.05
N ALA A 96 -2.03 -9.64 -6.33
CA ALA A 96 -2.98 -10.40 -7.13
C ALA A 96 -2.48 -11.85 -7.25
N LYS A 97 -3.36 -12.82 -7.02
CA LYS A 97 -3.01 -14.25 -7.08
C LYS A 97 -2.60 -14.68 -8.48
N ASP A 98 -3.24 -14.13 -9.51
CA ASP A 98 -2.92 -14.37 -10.91
C ASP A 98 -1.83 -13.41 -11.39
N ALA A 99 -0.59 -13.91 -11.44
CA ALA A 99 0.56 -13.16 -11.94
C ALA A 99 0.61 -13.08 -13.48
N GLY A 100 -0.31 -13.75 -14.19
CA GLY A 100 -0.39 -13.76 -15.65
C GLY A 100 -0.97 -12.50 -16.26
N THR A 101 -1.37 -11.51 -15.45
CA THR A 101 -2.04 -10.26 -15.89
C THR A 101 -3.27 -10.55 -16.78
N PRO A 102 -4.37 -11.06 -16.20
CA PRO A 102 -5.54 -11.47 -16.98
C PRO A 102 -6.25 -10.28 -17.64
N THR A 103 -6.95 -10.52 -18.76
CA THR A 103 -7.83 -9.49 -19.33
C THR A 103 -9.15 -9.41 -18.57
N LEU A 104 -9.54 -8.20 -18.17
CA LEU A 104 -10.70 -7.93 -17.32
C LEU A 104 -11.52 -6.80 -17.92
N GLY A 105 -12.64 -7.14 -18.57
CA GLY A 105 -13.46 -6.15 -19.27
C GLY A 105 -12.64 -5.40 -20.32
N SER A 106 -12.53 -4.08 -20.20
CA SER A 106 -11.69 -3.23 -21.06
C SER A 106 -10.22 -3.18 -20.66
N CYS A 107 -9.84 -3.75 -19.52
CA CYS A 107 -8.45 -3.80 -19.06
C CYS A 107 -7.75 -4.99 -19.72
N THR A 108 -7.06 -4.75 -20.82
CA THR A 108 -6.30 -5.78 -21.53
C THR A 108 -4.96 -6.04 -20.87
N GLY A 109 -4.76 -7.26 -20.38
CA GLY A 109 -3.52 -7.71 -19.75
C GLY A 109 -2.54 -8.37 -20.74
N GLY A 110 -1.51 -9.04 -20.23
CA GLY A 110 -0.49 -9.76 -21.00
C GLY A 110 0.86 -9.05 -21.09
N VAL A 111 1.71 -9.48 -22.04
CA VAL A 111 3.01 -8.85 -22.29
C VAL A 111 2.80 -7.45 -22.82
N MET A 112 3.37 -6.45 -22.15
CA MET A 112 3.14 -5.05 -22.46
C MET A 112 4.35 -4.18 -22.14
N THR A 113 4.39 -2.98 -22.72
CA THR A 113 5.42 -1.98 -22.39
C THR A 113 5.17 -1.41 -21.00
N TRP A 114 6.20 -0.79 -20.41
CA TRP A 114 6.08 -0.13 -19.11
C TRP A 114 4.91 0.86 -19.04
N GLN A 115 4.76 1.71 -20.05
CA GLN A 115 3.66 2.67 -20.09
C GLN A 115 2.28 2.00 -20.20
N ALA A 116 2.18 0.90 -20.95
CA ALA A 116 0.96 0.12 -21.03
C ALA A 116 0.63 -0.56 -19.69
N ALA A 117 1.64 -1.01 -18.93
CA ALA A 117 1.46 -1.56 -17.59
C ALA A 117 0.89 -0.53 -16.61
N LEU A 118 1.39 0.71 -16.65
CA LEU A 118 0.82 1.80 -15.85
C LEU A 118 -0.65 2.08 -16.21
N ASN A 119 -0.98 2.09 -17.50
CA ASN A 119 -2.35 2.28 -17.96
C ASN A 119 -3.26 1.11 -17.56
N TYR A 120 -2.75 -0.13 -17.62
CA TYR A 120 -3.46 -1.32 -17.20
C TYR A 120 -3.80 -1.27 -15.71
N VAL A 121 -2.83 -0.93 -14.87
CA VAL A 121 -3.04 -0.71 -13.42
C VAL A 121 -4.09 0.38 -13.17
N ALA A 122 -4.04 1.51 -13.87
CA ALA A 122 -5.05 2.57 -13.74
C ALA A 122 -6.46 2.07 -14.11
N CYS A 123 -6.56 1.20 -15.12
CA CYS A 123 -7.80 0.54 -15.50
C CYS A 123 -8.31 -0.39 -14.38
N LEU A 124 -7.43 -1.22 -13.79
CA LEU A 124 -7.79 -2.09 -12.66
C LEU A 124 -8.33 -1.30 -11.48
N ASN A 125 -7.71 -0.16 -11.17
CA ASN A 125 -8.15 0.71 -10.08
C ASN A 125 -9.51 1.35 -10.35
N THR A 126 -9.76 1.76 -11.58
CA THR A 126 -11.07 2.28 -12.01
C THR A 126 -12.15 1.20 -11.93
N ALA A 127 -11.78 -0.05 -12.18
CA ALA A 127 -12.69 -1.20 -12.14
C ALA A 127 -12.86 -1.82 -10.74
N SER A 128 -12.18 -1.29 -9.71
CA SER A 128 -12.12 -1.88 -8.36
C SER A 128 -11.77 -3.38 -8.39
N TYR A 129 -10.75 -3.75 -9.17
CA TYR A 129 -10.36 -5.14 -9.37
C TYR A 129 -10.11 -5.85 -8.03
N LEU A 130 -10.77 -7.00 -7.82
CA LEU A 130 -10.76 -7.78 -6.57
C LEU A 130 -11.14 -6.97 -5.32
N GLY A 131 -11.96 -5.92 -5.48
CA GLY A 131 -12.37 -5.06 -4.37
C GLY A 131 -11.33 -3.98 -3.99
N HIS A 132 -10.23 -3.88 -4.74
CA HIS A 132 -9.14 -2.93 -4.50
C HIS A 132 -9.08 -1.86 -5.60
N SER A 133 -8.72 -0.63 -5.23
CA SER A 133 -8.61 0.52 -6.14
C SER A 133 -7.24 1.23 -6.04
N ASP A 134 -6.30 0.57 -5.38
CA ASP A 134 -4.96 1.02 -5.03
C ASP A 134 -3.86 0.10 -5.58
N TRP A 135 -4.17 -0.68 -6.63
CA TRP A 135 -3.19 -1.45 -7.37
C TRP A 135 -2.09 -0.55 -7.91
N ARG A 136 -0.87 -1.08 -7.89
CA ARG A 136 0.32 -0.44 -8.46
C ARG A 136 1.31 -1.48 -8.94
N LEU A 137 2.24 -1.06 -9.78
CA LEU A 137 3.42 -1.87 -10.07
C LEU A 137 4.31 -1.91 -8.81
N PRO A 138 4.91 -3.07 -8.49
CA PRO A 138 5.87 -3.15 -7.39
C PRO A 138 7.12 -2.34 -7.73
N ASP A 139 7.77 -1.81 -6.70
CA ASP A 139 9.11 -1.28 -6.86
C ASP A 139 10.16 -2.40 -6.93
N VAL A 140 11.43 -2.03 -7.19
CA VAL A 140 12.53 -2.98 -7.33
C VAL A 140 12.81 -3.78 -6.06
N ASN A 141 12.62 -3.18 -4.88
CA ASN A 141 12.87 -3.84 -3.60
C ASN A 141 11.73 -4.79 -3.23
N GLU A 142 10.49 -4.39 -3.51
CA GLU A 142 9.31 -5.23 -3.30
C GLU A 142 9.35 -6.44 -4.21
N LEU A 143 9.67 -6.25 -5.50
CA LEU A 143 9.89 -7.35 -6.43
C LEU A 143 11.07 -8.23 -6.00
N GLY A 144 12.16 -7.61 -5.55
CA GLY A 144 13.33 -8.31 -5.02
C GLY A 144 13.00 -9.14 -3.78
N SER A 145 12.07 -8.68 -2.95
CA SER A 145 11.65 -9.40 -1.74
C SER A 145 11.00 -10.74 -2.09
N LEU A 146 10.31 -10.87 -3.23
CA LEU A 146 9.68 -12.10 -3.70
C LEU A 146 10.69 -13.19 -4.13
N VAL A 147 11.99 -12.89 -4.21
CA VAL A 147 13.02 -13.86 -4.56
C VAL A 147 13.35 -14.77 -3.37
N ASN A 148 13.48 -16.06 -3.65
CA ASN A 148 14.04 -17.05 -2.74
C ASN A 148 15.36 -17.60 -3.32
N ALA A 149 16.49 -17.14 -2.79
CA ALA A 149 17.82 -17.55 -3.25
C ALA A 149 18.10 -19.05 -3.03
N GLY A 150 17.40 -19.69 -2.10
CA GLY A 150 17.47 -21.13 -1.86
C GLY A 150 16.72 -21.98 -2.89
N GLN A 151 16.08 -21.38 -3.91
CA GLN A 151 15.26 -22.08 -4.89
C GLN A 151 15.85 -21.92 -6.29
N ALA A 152 15.94 -23.03 -7.03
CA ALA A 152 16.47 -23.03 -8.39
C ALA A 152 15.58 -22.25 -9.38
N THR A 153 14.28 -22.22 -9.13
CA THR A 153 13.32 -21.51 -10.00
C THR A 153 12.31 -20.76 -9.14
N ILE A 154 12.39 -19.44 -9.14
CA ILE A 154 11.51 -18.57 -8.36
C ILE A 154 10.04 -18.75 -8.76
N ALA A 155 9.76 -18.91 -10.06
CA ALA A 155 8.40 -19.11 -10.54
C ALA A 155 7.76 -20.39 -10.01
N ILE A 156 8.49 -21.51 -10.02
CA ILE A 156 7.99 -22.80 -9.47
C ILE A 156 7.74 -22.67 -7.98
N TRP A 157 8.68 -22.05 -7.25
CA TRP A 157 8.54 -21.85 -5.82
C TRP A 157 7.34 -20.95 -5.49
N LEU A 158 7.21 -19.77 -6.09
CA LEU A 158 6.07 -18.87 -5.86
C LEU A 158 4.74 -19.52 -6.25
N ASN A 159 4.70 -20.30 -7.34
CA ASN A 159 3.50 -21.06 -7.71
C ASN A 159 3.09 -22.06 -6.60
N SER A 160 4.07 -22.69 -5.95
CA SER A 160 3.81 -23.56 -4.78
C SER A 160 3.30 -22.80 -3.54
N GLN A 161 3.49 -21.48 -3.48
CA GLN A 161 3.04 -20.62 -2.38
C GLN A 161 1.62 -20.03 -2.62
N GLY A 162 0.94 -20.43 -3.70
CA GLY A 162 -0.44 -20.01 -3.97
C GLY A 162 -0.57 -18.92 -5.04
N VAL A 163 0.53 -18.36 -5.55
CA VAL A 163 0.53 -17.55 -6.77
C VAL A 163 0.22 -18.47 -7.97
N ILE A 164 -0.46 -17.98 -9.00
CA ILE A 164 -0.78 -18.76 -10.20
C ILE A 164 -0.36 -18.02 -11.47
N ASN A 165 -0.18 -18.78 -12.55
CA ASN A 165 0.19 -18.28 -13.88
C ASN A 165 1.50 -17.48 -13.93
N LEU A 166 2.37 -17.64 -12.94
CA LEU A 166 3.70 -17.06 -12.98
C LEU A 166 4.57 -17.89 -13.94
N GLN A 167 5.07 -17.24 -14.99
CA GLN A 167 5.84 -17.91 -16.04
C GLN A 167 7.28 -18.16 -15.59
N SER A 168 7.77 -19.38 -15.78
CA SER A 168 9.20 -19.69 -15.77
C SER A 168 9.75 -19.51 -17.17
N TYR A 169 10.67 -18.57 -17.37
CA TYR A 169 11.46 -18.55 -18.60
C TYR A 169 12.58 -19.60 -18.47
N SER A 170 12.64 -20.54 -19.40
CA SER A 170 13.68 -21.58 -19.51
C SER A 170 14.87 -21.12 -20.33
#